data_AF-A0A3C0HN70-F1
#
_entry.id   AF-A0A3C0HN70-F1
#
_cell.length_a   1.000
_cell.length_b   1.000
_cell.length_c   1.000
_cell.angle_alpha   90.00
_cell.angle_beta   90.00
_cell.angle_gamma   90.00
#
_symmetry.space_group_name_H-M   'P 1'
#
loop_
_entity.id
_entity.type
_entity.pdbx_description
1 polymer ?
#
loop_
_entity_poly.entity_id
_entity_poly.type
_entity_poly.pdbx_seq_one_letter_code
_entity_poly.pdbx_strand_id
1 'polypeptide(L)' 'MAYQSLYRRYRPQRFGEIRGQRHVVSALQNAVVKGEVGHAYLFHGPRGTGKTTSARVLAKALNCENLGPEGEPCG' A
#
# COMPACT_ATOMS: atom_id res chain seq x y z
N MET A 1 -8.50 12.44 24.29
CA MET A 1 -8.00 12.00 22.97
C MET A 1 -6.84 12.90 22.58
N ALA A 2 -5.65 12.35 22.30
CA ALA A 2 -4.52 13.14 21.86
C ALA A 2 -4.77 13.70 20.44
N TYR A 3 -4.36 14.94 20.19
CA TYR A 3 -4.44 15.54 18.86
C TYR A 3 -3.66 14.70 17.83
N GLN A 4 -4.32 14.22 16.79
CA GLN A 4 -3.70 13.48 15.69
C GLN A 4 -3.64 14.36 14.44
N SER A 5 -2.43 14.56 13.92
CA SER A 5 -2.21 15.28 12.67
C SER A 5 -2.98 14.64 11.51
N LEU A 6 -3.58 15.45 10.64
CA LEU A 6 -4.41 15.00 9.52
C LEU A 6 -3.70 13.98 8.62
N TYR A 7 -2.42 14.19 8.31
CA TYR A 7 -1.66 13.26 7.44
C TYR A 7 -1.48 11.86 8.04
N ARG A 8 -1.58 11.72 9.37
CA ARG A 8 -1.58 10.40 10.04
C ARG A 8 -2.97 9.78 10.03
N ARG A 9 -3.99 10.61 10.24
CA ARG A 9 -5.40 10.17 10.26
C ARG A 9 -5.86 9.66 8.90
N TYR A 10 -5.47 10.35 7.83
CA TYR A 10 -5.87 10.03 6.45
C TYR A 10 -4.79 9.30 5.67
N ARG A 11 -3.83 8.66 6.35
CA ARG A 11 -2.80 7.88 5.66
C ARG A 11 -3.46 6.62 5.07
N PRO A 12 -3.38 6.40 3.74
CA PRO A 12 -3.93 5.21 3.11
C PRO A 12 -3.49 3.91 3.80
N GLN A 13 -4.44 3.02 4.06
CA GLN A 13 -4.27 1.68 4.61
C GLN A 13 -4.45 0.60 3.54
N ARG A 14 -5.16 0.93 2.46
CA ARG A 14 -5.54 0.04 1.36
C ARG A 14 -5.01 0.53 0.02
N PHE A 15 -4.92 -0.35 -0.96
CA PHE A 15 -4.46 -0.01 -2.30
C PHE A 15 -5.41 0.98 -2.98
N GLY A 16 -6.73 0.75 -2.87
CA GLY A 16 -7.76 1.64 -3.40
C GLY A 16 -7.81 3.06 -2.81
N GLU A 17 -7.17 3.29 -1.66
CA GLU A 17 -7.10 4.62 -1.02
C GLU A 17 -5.93 5.46 -1.57
N ILE A 18 -4.96 4.85 -2.25
CA ILE A 18 -3.82 5.54 -2.86
C ILE A 18 -4.29 6.26 -4.13
N ARG A 19 -4.14 7.58 -4.18
CA ARG A 19 -4.57 8.41 -5.32
C ARG A 19 -3.42 8.69 -6.30
N GLY A 20 -3.74 8.75 -7.60
CA GLY A 20 -2.83 9.12 -8.69
C GLY A 20 -1.88 8.00 -9.17
N GLN A 21 -1.37 7.16 -8.27
CA GLN A 21 -0.36 6.13 -8.57
C GLN A 21 -0.95 4.82 -9.14
N ARG A 22 -1.90 4.90 -10.07
CA ARG A 22 -2.65 3.73 -10.58
C ARG A 22 -1.73 2.62 -11.10
N HIS A 23 -0.74 2.96 -11.90
CA HIS A 23 0.20 1.97 -12.46
C HIS A 23 0.98 1.22 -11.38
N VAL A 24 1.45 1.92 -10.34
CA VAL A 24 2.17 1.30 -9.21
C VAL A 24 1.22 0.41 -8.42
N VAL A 25 0.03 0.91 -8.10
CA VAL A 25 -0.96 0.18 -7.31
C VAL A 25 -1.36 -1.12 -8.01
N SER A 26 -1.71 -1.06 -9.29
CA SER A 26 -2.06 -2.25 -10.07
C SER A 26 -0.91 -3.25 -10.18
N ALA A 27 0.33 -2.79 -10.34
CA ALA A 27 1.49 -3.69 -10.38
C ALA A 27 1.68 -4.43 -9.04
N LEU A 28 1.54 -3.72 -7.92
CA LEU A 28 1.65 -4.32 -6.59
C LEU A 28 0.50 -5.27 -6.28
N GLN A 29 -0.75 -4.87 -6.59
CA GLN A 29 -1.92 -5.75 -6.43
C GLN A 29 -1.76 -7.03 -7.24
N ASN A 30 -1.35 -6.92 -8.50
CA ASN A 30 -1.14 -8.08 -9.36
C ASN A 30 -0.04 -9.01 -8.82
N ALA A 31 1.07 -8.45 -8.31
CA ALA A 31 2.14 -9.25 -7.71
C ALA A 31 1.64 -10.03 -6.48
N VAL A 32 0.85 -9.39 -5.61
CA VAL A 32 0.25 -10.03 -4.44
C VAL A 32 -0.75 -11.12 -4.85
N VAL A 33 -1.67 -10.82 -5.77
CA VAL A 33 -2.71 -11.77 -6.23
C VAL A 33 -2.09 -13.00 -6.90
N LYS A 34 -1.02 -12.82 -7.67
CA LYS A 34 -0.33 -13.92 -8.36
C LYS A 34 0.68 -14.67 -7.47
N GLY A 35 0.98 -14.16 -6.28
CA GLY A 35 2.08 -14.69 -5.45
C GLY A 35 3.47 -14.44 -6.04
N GLU A 36 3.59 -13.54 -7.02
CA GLU A 36 4.84 -13.21 -7.74
C GLU A 36 5.53 -12.00 -7.09
N VAL A 37 5.73 -12.08 -5.77
CA VAL A 37 6.29 -10.97 -4.99
C VAL A 37 7.81 -10.95 -5.07
N GLY A 38 8.38 -9.80 -5.38
CA GLY A 38 9.82 -9.61 -5.48
C GLY A 38 10.50 -9.65 -4.12
N HIS A 39 11.75 -10.10 -4.09
CA HIS A 39 12.58 -10.09 -2.87
C HIS A 39 12.83 -8.69 -2.32
N ALA A 40 12.87 -7.66 -3.20
CA ALA A 40 13.12 -6.28 -2.83
C ALA A 40 12.36 -5.31 -3.73
N TYR A 41 11.94 -4.18 -3.14
CA TYR A 41 11.22 -3.10 -3.82
C TYR A 41 11.89 -1.75 -3.55
N LEU A 42 12.19 -0.99 -4.60
CA LEU A 42 12.68 0.38 -4.51
C LEU A 42 11.55 1.37 -4.82
N PHE A 43 11.08 2.10 -3.81
CA PHE A 43 10.14 3.20 -3.99
C PHE A 43 10.89 4.53 -4.12
N HIS A 44 10.90 5.10 -5.32
CA HIS A 44 11.60 6.35 -5.65
C HIS A 44 10.64 7.51 -5.96
N GLY A 45 11.09 8.76 -5.72
CA GLY A 45 10.36 9.99 -6.10
C GLY A 45 10.36 11.10 -5.05
N PRO A 46 9.78 12.29 -5.36
CA PRO A 46 9.77 13.48 -4.50
C PRO A 46 9.13 13.30 -3.12
N ARG A 47 9.42 14.18 -2.15
CA ARG A 47 8.81 14.11 -0.82
C ARG A 47 7.28 14.24 -0.91
N GLY A 48 6.56 13.46 -0.11
CA GLY A 48 5.09 13.51 -0.06
C GLY A 48 4.34 12.69 -1.11
N THR A 49 5.02 12.04 -2.07
CA THR A 49 4.37 11.26 -3.15
C THR A 49 3.84 9.87 -2.75
N GLY A 50 3.79 9.55 -1.46
CA GLY A 50 3.20 8.30 -0.98
C GLY A 50 4.14 7.08 -0.92
N LYS A 51 5.43 7.19 -1.26
CA LYS A 51 6.41 6.08 -1.26
C LYS A 51 6.34 5.17 -0.03
N THR A 52 6.52 5.74 1.17
CA THR A 52 6.48 4.98 2.43
C THR A 52 5.08 4.45 2.73
N THR A 53 4.04 5.12 2.25
CA THR A 53 2.66 4.64 2.40
C THR A 53 2.43 3.41 1.52
N SER A 54 2.79 3.45 0.24
CA SER A 54 2.69 2.31 -0.67
C SER A 54 3.47 1.09 -0.15
N ALA A 55 4.69 1.30 0.35
CA ALA A 55 5.48 0.23 0.97
C ALA A 55 4.76 -0.40 2.19
N ARG A 56 4.11 0.42 3.03
CA ARG A 56 3.36 -0.07 4.19
C ARG A 56 2.10 -0.83 3.81
N VAL A 57 1.38 -0.37 2.78
CA VAL A 57 0.18 -1.07 2.27
C VAL A 57 0.58 -2.42 1.67
N LEU A 58 1.67 -2.48 0.89
CA LEU A 58 2.22 -3.75 0.40
C LEU A 58 2.60 -4.69 1.54
N ALA A 59 3.36 -4.21 2.54
CA ALA A 59 3.75 -5.02 3.69
C ALA A 59 2.54 -5.54 4.47
N LYS A 60 1.46 -4.75 4.59
CA LYS A 60 0.19 -5.21 5.17
C LYS A 60 -0.41 -6.34 4.34
N ALA A 61 -0.43 -6.21 3.02
CA ALA A 61 -1.04 -7.22 2.14
C ALA A 61 -0.27 -8.53 2.21
N LEU A 62 1.07 -8.48 2.21
CA LEU A 62 1.94 -9.66 2.32
C LEU A 62 1.79 -10.40 3.66
N ASN A 63 1.56 -9.66 4.75
CA ASN A 63 1.39 -10.24 6.09
C ASN A 63 -0.08 -10.54 6.43
N CYS A 64 -1.00 -10.35 5.49
CA CYS A 64 -2.40 -10.54 5.75
C CYS A 64 -2.77 -12.02 5.63
N GLU A 65 -3.34 -12.59 6.69
CA GLU A 65 -3.80 -13.98 6.71
C GLU A 65 -5.03 -14.20 5.80
N ASN A 66 -5.89 -13.19 5.69
CA ASN A 66 -7.12 -13.21 4.89
C ASN A 66 -7.13 -12.04 3.92
N LEU A 67 -6.46 -12.21 2.78
CA LEU A 67 -6.44 -11.22 1.70
C LEU A 67 -7.86 -10.95 1.19
N GLY A 68 -8.18 -9.66 1.03
CA GLY A 68 -9.42 -9.23 0.42
C GLY A 68 -9.42 -9.41 -1.11
N PRO A 69 -10.54 -9.06 -1.77
CA PRO A 69 -10.60 -9.00 -3.23
C PRO A 69 -9.48 -8.13 -3.79
N GLU A 70 -8.96 -8.49 -4.97
CA GLU A 70 -7.93 -7.72 -5.69
C GLU A 70 -6.61 -7.50 -4.90
N GLY A 71 -6.31 -8.39 -3.94
CA GLY A 71 -5.08 -8.32 -3.15
C GLY A 71 -5.07 -7.20 -2.11
N GLU A 72 -6.26 -6.70 -1.74
CA GLU A 72 -6.40 -5.69 -0.70
C GLU A 72 -5.99 -6.25 0.69
N PRO A 73 -5.20 -5.49 1.49
CA PRO A 73 -4.81 -5.93 2.82
C PRO A 73 -6.00 -5.93 3.78
N CYS A 74 -5.93 -6.80 4.79
CA CYS A 74 -6.83 -6.75 5.93
C CYS A 74 -6.60 -5.49 6.78
N GLY A 75 -7.70 -4.95 7.31
CA GLY A 75 -7.72 -3.74 8.15
C GLY A 75 -7.68 -2.45 7.35
#